data_AF-A0A0G4KN63-F1
#
_entry.id   AF-A0A0G4KN63-F1
#
_cell.length_a   1.000
_cell.length_b   1.000
_cell.length_c   1.000
_cell.angle_alpha   90.00
_cell.angle_beta   90.00
_cell.angle_gamma   90.00
#
_symmetry.space_group_name_H-M   'P 1'
#
loop_
_entity.id
_entity.type
_entity.pdbx_description
1 polymer ?
#
loop_
_entity_poly.entity_id
_entity_poly.type
_entity_poly.pdbx_seq_one_letter_code
_entity_poly.pdbx_strand_id
1 'polypeptide(L)'
;MKVDPARAKALTTQLESVTARLTSAAKGRPVRLVAVSKLKPANDILALHRDASVVHFGENYAQELIQKVDLLPSTLRWHFIGGLQSGHAKKLAHIPNLFCVSS
;
A
#
# COMPACT_ATOMS: atom_id res chain seq x y z
N MET A 1 -11.12 -1.90 -13.60
CA MET A 1 -9.68 -1.54 -13.62
C MET A 1 -8.93 -2.52 -14.52
N LYS A 2 -8.10 -2.02 -15.45
CA LYS A 2 -7.26 -2.84 -16.34
C LYS A 2 -5.81 -2.76 -15.85
N VAL A 3 -5.16 -3.91 -15.68
CA VAL A 3 -3.74 -3.99 -15.32
C VAL A 3 -2.94 -4.30 -16.59
N ASP A 4 -1.93 -3.48 -16.88
CA ASP A 4 -0.99 -3.76 -17.96
C ASP A 4 0.01 -4.84 -17.52
N PRO A 5 0.11 -5.99 -18.21
CA PRO A 5 1.02 -7.08 -17.84
C PRO A 5 2.49 -6.65 -17.82
N ALA A 6 2.91 -5.75 -18.72
CA ALA A 6 4.30 -5.29 -18.76
C ALA A 6 4.63 -4.44 -17.52
N ARG A 7 3.73 -3.51 -17.18
CA ARG A 7 3.81 -2.73 -15.93
C ARG A 7 3.80 -3.63 -14.69
N ALA A 8 2.89 -4.60 -14.63
CA ALA A 8 2.76 -5.51 -13.49
C ALA A 8 4.05 -6.31 -13.27
N LYS A 9 4.61 -6.89 -14.34
CA LYS A 9 5.89 -7.60 -14.29
C LYS A 9 7.02 -6.69 -13.77
N ALA A 10 7.10 -5.46 -14.26
CA ALA A 10 8.12 -4.51 -13.81
C ALA A 10 7.99 -4.18 -12.32
N LEU A 11 6.77 -4.01 -11.82
CA LEU A 11 6.50 -3.75 -10.40
C LEU A 11 6.88 -4.95 -9.52
N THR A 12 6.51 -6.17 -9.93
CA THR A 12 6.86 -7.39 -9.20
C THR A 12 8.37 -7.58 -9.14
N THR A 13 9.10 -7.40 -10.24
CA THR A 13 10.57 -7.48 -10.25
C THR A 13 11.23 -6.43 -9.33
N GLN A 14 10.70 -5.20 -9.30
CA GLN A 14 11.19 -4.17 -8.39
C GLN A 14 10.95 -4.55 -6.92
N LEU A 15 9.78 -5.10 -6.61
CA LEU A 15 9.44 -5.56 -5.27
C LEU A 15 10.32 -6.73 -4.82
N GLU A 16 10.59 -7.70 -5.69
CA GLU A 16 11.49 -8.83 -5.41
C GLU A 16 12.89 -8.33 -5.03
N SER A 17 13.43 -7.36 -5.79
CA SER A 17 14.72 -6.73 -5.48
C SER A 17 14.73 -6.05 -4.11
N VAL A 18 13.69 -5.29 -3.77
CA VAL A 18 13.56 -4.65 -2.45
C VAL A 18 13.43 -5.69 -1.34
N THR A 19 12.67 -6.76 -1.57
CA THR A 19 12.43 -7.84 -0.60
C THR A 19 13.72 -8.60 -0.30
N ALA A 20 14.53 -8.90 -1.33
CA ALA A 20 15.84 -9.54 -1.15
C ALA A 20 16.78 -8.67 -0.28
N ARG A 21 16.82 -7.36 -0.53
CA ARG A 21 17.61 -6.41 0.28
C ARG A 21 17.09 -6.33 1.72
N LEU A 22 15.78 -6.34 1.90
CA LEU A 22 15.14 -6.31 3.21
C LEU A 22 15.48 -7.56 4.02
N THR A 23 15.40 -8.76 3.43
CA THR A 23 15.74 -10.03 4.11
C THR A 23 17.16 -10.02 4.64
N SER A 24 18.11 -9.52 3.83
CA SER A 24 19.51 -9.37 4.24
C SER A 24 19.67 -8.35 5.39
N ALA A 25 19.03 -7.18 5.30
CA ALA A 25 19.13 -6.12 6.31
C ALA A 25 18.39 -6.44 7.62
N ALA A 26 17.32 -7.23 7.55
CA ALA A 26 16.50 -7.60 8.70
C ALA A 26 17.28 -8.46 9.70
N LYS A 27 18.25 -9.27 9.24
CA LYS A 27 19.03 -10.20 10.07
C LYS A 27 18.13 -11.08 10.96
N GLY A 28 17.04 -11.59 10.39
CA GLY A 28 16.07 -12.44 11.10
C GLY A 28 15.04 -11.69 11.96
N ARG A 29 15.11 -10.35 12.07
CA ARG A 29 14.08 -9.57 12.78
C ARG A 29 12.75 -9.59 12.01
N PRO A 30 11.60 -9.64 12.71
CA PRO A 30 10.30 -9.51 12.08
C PRO A 30 10.12 -8.08 11.56
N VAL A 31 10.22 -7.90 10.25
CA VAL A 31 10.03 -6.61 9.57
C VAL A 31 8.82 -6.68 8.66
N ARG A 32 8.08 -5.56 8.56
CA ARG A 32 6.95 -5.42 7.63
C ARG A 32 7.34 -4.46 6.51
N LEU A 33 7.23 -4.93 5.28
CA LEU A 33 7.31 -4.06 4.11
C LEU A 33 5.95 -3.37 3.90
N VAL A 34 5.96 -2.04 3.85
CA VAL A 34 4.78 -1.23 3.50
C VAL A 34 5.08 -0.53 2.18
N ALA A 35 4.35 -0.86 1.12
CA ALA A 35 4.54 -0.26 -0.19
C ALA A 35 3.87 1.12 -0.22
N VAL A 36 4.67 2.19 -0.30
CA VAL A 36 4.13 3.56 -0.35
C VAL A 36 3.57 3.83 -1.75
N SER A 37 2.25 3.99 -1.84
CA SER A 37 1.51 4.10 -3.10
C SER A 37 0.93 5.49 -3.37
N LYS A 38 1.31 6.50 -2.58
CA LYS A 38 0.92 7.90 -2.83
C LYS A 38 1.22 8.32 -4.27
N LEU A 39 0.26 8.97 -4.92
CA LEU A 39 0.33 9.41 -6.31
C LEU A 39 0.50 8.28 -7.34
N LYS A 40 0.33 7.01 -6.94
CA LYS A 40 0.32 5.86 -7.84
C LYS A 40 -1.12 5.45 -8.18
N PRO A 41 -1.38 5.05 -9.43
CA PRO A 41 -2.72 4.63 -9.84
C PRO A 41 -3.15 3.36 -9.09
N ALA A 42 -4.45 3.22 -8.84
CA ALA A 42 -5.01 2.02 -8.21
C ALA A 42 -4.68 0.72 -8.99
N ASN A 43 -4.50 0.80 -10.31
CA ASN A 43 -4.08 -0.34 -11.13
C ASN A 43 -2.70 -0.90 -10.72
N ASP A 44 -1.75 -0.06 -10.31
CA ASP A 44 -0.42 -0.51 -9.84
C ASP A 44 -0.55 -1.27 -8.50
N ILE A 45 -1.41 -0.78 -7.61
CA ILE A 45 -1.69 -1.42 -6.32
C ILE A 45 -2.37 -2.78 -6.55
N LEU A 46 -3.34 -2.82 -7.47
CA LEU A 46 -4.04 -4.04 -7.84
C LEU A 46 -3.11 -5.08 -8.47
N ALA A 47 -2.17 -4.65 -9.31
CA ALA A 47 -1.14 -5.51 -9.90
C ALA A 47 -0.28 -6.17 -8.82
N LEU A 48 0.29 -5.36 -7.92
CA LEU A 48 1.12 -5.87 -6.81
C LEU A 48 0.36 -6.79 -5.86
N HIS A 49 -0.92 -6.49 -5.61
CA HIS A 49 -1.75 -7.34 -4.77
C HIS A 49 -1.98 -8.71 -5.41
N ARG A 50 -2.32 -8.77 -6.70
CA ARG A 50 -2.62 -10.01 -7.42
C ARG A 50 -1.37 -10.85 -7.69
N ASP A 51 -0.31 -10.21 -8.17
CA ASP A 51 0.81 -10.93 -8.77
C ASP A 51 1.95 -11.17 -7.76
N ALA A 52 2.01 -10.36 -6.69
CA ALA A 52 3.06 -10.44 -5.68
C ALA A 52 2.53 -10.57 -4.24
N SER A 53 1.21 -10.79 -4.07
CA SER A 53 0.56 -10.97 -2.76
C SER A 53 0.81 -9.84 -1.76
N VAL A 54 1.12 -8.63 -2.23
CA VAL A 54 1.31 -7.47 -1.35
C VAL A 54 -0.04 -7.06 -0.78
N VAL A 55 -0.10 -6.90 0.55
CA VAL A 55 -1.31 -6.45 1.24
C VAL A 55 -1.13 -5.13 1.97
N HIS A 56 0.09 -4.73 2.32
CA HIS A 56 0.35 -3.53 3.10
C HIS A 56 0.74 -2.34 2.21
N PHE A 57 -0.12 -1.32 2.16
CA PHE A 57 0.06 -0.12 1.35
C PHE A 57 -0.01 1.15 2.18
N GLY A 58 0.86 2.13 1.87
CA GLY A 58 0.97 3.40 2.57
C GLY A 58 0.48 4.58 1.74
N GLU A 59 -0.38 5.41 2.32
CA GLU A 59 -0.93 6.63 1.71
C GLU A 59 -0.69 7.86 2.57
N ASN A 60 -0.40 9.01 1.94
CA ASN A 60 -0.14 10.27 2.62
C ASN A 60 -1.36 11.20 2.63
N TYR A 61 -2.28 11.03 1.67
CA TYR A 61 -3.42 11.92 1.48
C TYR A 61 -4.71 11.19 1.82
N ALA A 62 -5.46 11.68 2.80
CA ALA A 62 -6.66 11.00 3.28
C ALA A 62 -7.71 10.83 2.18
N GLN A 63 -7.86 11.83 1.32
CA GLN A 63 -8.81 11.78 0.20
C GLN A 63 -8.42 10.73 -0.85
N GLU A 64 -7.13 10.62 -1.17
CA GLU A 64 -6.60 9.62 -2.10
C GLU A 64 -6.79 8.21 -1.53
N LEU A 65 -6.51 8.05 -0.23
CA LEU A 65 -6.71 6.79 0.48
C LEU A 65 -8.17 6.34 0.42
N ILE A 66 -9.13 7.22 0.71
CA ILE A 66 -10.57 6.90 0.66
C ILE A 66 -10.97 6.44 -0.75
N GLN A 67 -10.56 7.17 -1.78
CA GLN A 67 -10.83 6.79 -3.17
C GLN A 67 -10.26 5.41 -3.52
N LYS A 68 -9.05 5.10 -3.03
CA LYS A 68 -8.40 3.80 -3.26
C LYS A 68 -9.07 2.67 -2.50
N VAL A 69 -9.55 2.90 -1.27
CA VAL A 69 -10.30 1.93 -0.47
C VAL A 69 -11.56 1.48 -1.23
N ASP A 70 -12.28 2.41 -1.85
CA ASP A 70 -13.52 2.09 -2.58
C ASP A 70 -13.27 1.29 -3.87
N LEU A 71 -12.11 1.47 -4.49
CA LEU A 71 -11.76 0.84 -5.76
C LEU A 71 -11.10 -0.54 -5.60
N LEU A 72 -10.41 -0.77 -4.49
CA LEU A 72 -9.51 -1.91 -4.32
C LEU A 72 -10.05 -2.97 -3.38
N PRO A 73 -9.55 -4.22 -3.46
CA PRO A 73 -10.00 -5.29 -2.58
C PRO A 73 -9.88 -4.94 -1.09
N SER A 74 -10.89 -5.33 -0.31
CA SER A 74 -10.94 -5.13 1.15
C SER A 74 -9.87 -5.92 1.92
N THR A 75 -9.20 -6.87 1.26
CA THR A 75 -8.06 -7.64 1.76
C THR A 75 -6.79 -6.80 1.95
N LEU A 76 -6.72 -5.63 1.30
CA LEU A 76 -5.62 -4.69 1.51
C LEU A 76 -5.63 -4.13 2.94
N ARG A 77 -4.46 -3.77 3.42
CA ARG A 77 -4.20 -3.22 4.75
C ARG A 77 -3.57 -1.85 4.58
N TRP A 78 -4.38 -0.82 4.79
CA TRP A 78 -3.97 0.56 4.56
C TRP A 78 -3.20 1.12 5.75
N HIS A 79 -2.12 1.81 5.46
CA HIS A 79 -1.35 2.59 6.42
C HIS A 79 -1.49 4.06 6.03
N PHE A 80 -2.01 4.88 6.92
CA PHE A 80 -1.93 6.33 6.73
C PHE A 80 -0.61 6.83 7.31
N ILE A 81 0.26 7.36 6.45
CA ILE A 81 1.61 7.82 6.80
C ILE A 81 1.83 9.31 6.51
N GLY A 82 0.72 10.06 6.38
CA GLY A 82 0.72 11.49 6.14
C GLY A 82 0.49 12.30 7.43
N GLY A 83 0.59 13.63 7.31
CA GLY A 83 0.25 14.53 8.41
C GLY A 83 -1.23 14.41 8.78
N LEU A 84 -1.50 13.93 10.00
CA LEU A 84 -2.87 13.77 10.48
C LEU A 84 -3.41 15.10 10.97
N GLN A 85 -4.36 15.65 10.22
CA GLN A 85 -5.15 16.81 10.62
C GLN A 85 -6.46 16.34 11.29
N SER A 86 -6.95 17.08 12.29
CA SER A 86 -8.16 16.71 13.05
C SER A 86 -9.39 16.45 12.16
N GLY A 87 -9.54 17.19 11.07
CA GLY A 87 -10.64 17.01 10.11
C GLY A 87 -10.56 15.70 9.30
N HIS A 88 -9.36 15.13 9.14
CA HIS A 88 -9.16 13.86 8.44
C HIS A 88 -9.27 12.64 9.36
N ALA A 89 -9.01 12.80 10.66
CA ALA A 89 -9.09 11.72 11.64
C ALA A 89 -10.44 10.99 11.62
N LYS A 90 -11.54 11.75 11.63
CA LYS A 90 -12.90 11.17 11.53
C LYS A 90 -13.08 10.35 10.26
N LYS A 91 -12.62 10.84 9.11
CA LYS A 91 -12.77 10.13 7.83
C LYS A 91 -11.95 8.84 7.80
N LEU A 92 -10.71 8.88 8.28
CA LEU A 92 -9.83 7.72 8.35
C LEU A 92 -10.39 6.63 9.26
N ALA A 93 -10.98 7.00 10.40
CA ALA A 93 -11.57 6.05 11.35
C ALA A 93 -12.72 5.20 10.76
N HIS A 94 -13.36 5.62 9.65
CA HIS A 94 -14.41 4.85 8.99
C HIS A 94 -13.88 3.84 7.96
N ILE A 95 -12.57 3.83 7.68
CA ILE A 95 -11.97 2.88 6.73
C ILE A 95 -11.84 1.51 7.42
N PRO A 96 -12.58 0.48 6.97
CA PRO A 96 -12.69 -0.80 7.70
C PRO A 96 -11.37 -1.57 7.74
N ASN A 97 -10.52 -1.39 6.74
CA ASN A 97 -9.22 -2.05 6.60
C ASN A 97 -8.04 -1.08 6.80
N LEU A 98 -8.25 0.01 7.55
CA LEU A 98 -7.17 0.85 8.04
C LEU A 98 -6.40 0.08 9.12
N PHE A 99 -5.17 -0.28 8.79
CA PHE A 99 -4.31 -1.09 9.64
C PHE A 99 -3.52 -0.26 10.64
N CYS A 100 -3.03 0.92 10.24
CA CYS A 100 -2.21 1.77 11.09
C CYS A 100 -2.27 3.23 10.65
N VAL A 101 -2.12 4.14 11.62
CA VAL A 101 -1.90 5.57 11.41
C VAL A 101 -0.56 5.91 12.04
N SER A 102 0.41 6.30 11.21
CA SER A 102 1.75 6.71 11.62
C SER A 102 1.98 8.12 11.12
N SER A 103 1.59 9.12 11.91
CA SER A 103 1.75 10.55 11.60
C SER A 103 2.99 11.14 12.24
#